data_AF-A0A6J4BYW3-F1
#
_entry.id   AF-A0A6J4BYW3-F1
#
_cell.length_a   1.000
_cell.length_b   1.000
_cell.length_c   1.000
_cell.angle_alpha   90.00
_cell.angle_beta   90.00
_cell.angle_gamma   90.00
#
_symmetry.space_group_name_H-M   'P 1'
#
loop_
_entity.id
_entity.type
_entity.pdbx_description
1 polymer ?
#
loop_
_entity_poly.entity_id
_entity_poly.type
_entity_poly.pdbx_seq_one_letter_code
_entity_poly.pdbx_strand_id
1 'polypeptide(L)'
;MIDGSLSLRILGEGGGTNPYDVVARIERLAPHGADMSALDLIVPSSGEGLKVPLQAGSYNVQLFLASGRVLQQAFEMEAGASVPLTFQEPSAGFAGFSLQAASGVVSLADILEEAVSDRPRSEATISLPRTTSNGRVAASKTVPSTVTSRGAVGGRVGSRTARFAAGGLRPQQTVAARVGSSHSRTSDLAKKRAEDRKAPRTGRTTERPVGLGLAPKGTFDGMNSWRILSDGPSSWSSGGKTWLAPDADEVQPGASIWRLAPDVVRGDAAGTRVWGLVRGAKGLEAVSIPAPWRRVDGGFSPVDILVDARLTGRASTSVAIHDAEFDGLLTYFDRGRLAALRPMIAALERNGSIERRIYGRMANPLAACAAAYVGLAVSDPDEQDRWTAWLPDIVRLFPWLPDCAIVNARHMILRPGAAEDGALIMAALEQAYEAGVPYYSAGLLLMREMLEILATDHPRAATLLNDVGPIAARCDPKQMFTVLRYPEAKQ
;
A
#
# COMPACT_ATOMS: atom_id res chain seq x y z
N MET A 1 19.29 -34.95 20.14
CA MET A 1 20.23 -35.46 19.13
C MET A 1 20.03 -34.63 17.88
N ILE A 2 21.12 -34.05 17.39
CA ILE A 2 21.18 -33.36 16.10
C ILE A 2 21.63 -34.43 15.13
N ASP A 3 20.74 -34.88 14.26
CA ASP A 3 20.98 -36.02 13.37
C ASP A 3 21.09 -35.58 11.92
N GLY A 4 21.59 -34.38 11.64
CA GLY A 4 21.79 -33.90 10.28
C GLY A 4 22.10 -32.41 10.21
N SER A 5 22.57 -31.97 9.04
CA SER A 5 22.90 -30.57 8.78
C SER A 5 22.44 -30.15 7.39
N LEU A 6 21.64 -29.09 7.30
CA LEU A 6 21.26 -28.45 6.05
C LEU A 6 22.27 -27.32 5.76
N SER A 7 22.93 -27.37 4.61
CA SER A 7 23.78 -26.27 4.13
C SER A 7 23.01 -25.45 3.11
N LEU A 8 22.44 -24.33 3.54
CA LEU A 8 21.58 -23.47 2.77
C LEU A 8 22.37 -22.33 2.12
N ARG A 9 22.29 -22.20 0.79
CA ARG A 9 22.99 -21.15 0.04
C ARG A 9 22.07 -20.54 -1.00
N ILE A 10 22.24 -19.24 -1.24
CA ILE A 10 21.65 -18.54 -2.37
C ILE A 10 22.76 -18.07 -3.32
N LEU A 11 22.58 -18.35 -4.60
CA LEU A 11 23.43 -17.86 -5.68
C LEU A 11 22.71 -16.75 -6.43
N GLY A 12 23.45 -15.67 -6.71
CA GLY A 12 23.01 -14.61 -7.60
C GLY A 12 23.06 -15.04 -9.07
N GLU A 13 22.73 -14.10 -9.95
CA GLU A 13 22.78 -14.30 -11.39
C GLU A 13 24.20 -14.69 -11.85
N GLY A 14 24.29 -15.69 -12.75
CA GLY A 14 25.57 -16.21 -13.23
C GLY A 14 26.35 -17.05 -12.22
N GLY A 15 25.74 -17.45 -11.09
CA GLY A 15 26.39 -18.26 -10.06
C GLY A 15 27.28 -17.47 -9.10
N GLY A 16 27.26 -16.13 -9.17
CA GLY A 16 27.94 -15.26 -8.22
C GLY A 16 27.32 -15.29 -6.81
N THR A 17 27.97 -14.64 -5.85
CA THR A 17 27.37 -14.40 -4.52
C THR A 17 26.16 -13.48 -4.67
N ASN A 18 25.04 -13.82 -4.02
CA ASN A 18 23.91 -12.89 -3.93
C ASN A 18 24.37 -11.67 -3.12
N PRO A 19 24.12 -10.42 -3.54
CA PRO A 19 24.51 -9.25 -2.76
C PRO A 19 23.66 -9.01 -1.49
N TYR A 20 22.59 -9.77 -1.28
CA TYR A 20 21.67 -9.58 -0.17
C TYR A 20 21.52 -10.84 0.70
N ASP A 21 21.41 -10.61 2.00
CA ASP A 21 20.95 -11.63 2.94
C ASP A 21 19.45 -11.89 2.68
N VAL A 22 19.02 -13.14 2.87
CA VAL A 22 17.63 -13.54 2.63
C VAL A 22 17.06 -14.28 3.83
N VAL A 23 15.76 -14.14 4.06
CA VAL A 23 15.08 -14.88 5.12
C VAL A 23 14.71 -16.27 4.59
N ALA A 24 15.07 -17.29 5.35
CA ALA A 24 14.67 -18.67 5.10
C ALA A 24 13.68 -19.14 6.16
N ARG A 25 12.63 -19.82 5.72
CA ARG A 25 11.68 -20.54 6.57
C ARG A 25 11.78 -22.03 6.27
N ILE A 26 12.13 -22.81 7.27
CA ILE A 26 12.26 -24.27 7.16
C ILE A 26 11.11 -24.90 7.93
N GLU A 27 10.22 -25.58 7.22
CA GLU A 27 9.06 -26.26 7.81
C GLU A 27 9.26 -27.76 7.73
N ARG A 28 9.14 -28.46 8.85
CA ARG A 28 9.12 -29.93 8.84
C ARG A 28 7.78 -30.40 8.27
N LEU A 29 7.83 -31.14 7.17
CA LEU A 29 6.67 -31.80 6.59
C LEU A 29 6.36 -33.04 7.42
N ALA A 30 5.50 -32.85 8.41
CA ALA A 30 5.02 -33.96 9.22
C ALA A 30 4.11 -34.88 8.38
N PRO A 31 4.20 -36.22 8.54
CA PRO A 31 3.08 -37.07 8.19
C PRO A 31 1.85 -36.61 9.00
N HIS A 32 0.67 -36.62 8.37
CA HIS A 32 -0.58 -36.04 8.89
C HIS A 32 -0.73 -36.13 10.43
N GLY A 33 -0.76 -34.95 11.09
CA GLY A 33 -1.17 -34.81 12.49
C GLY A 33 -0.07 -34.53 13.51
N ALA A 34 1.21 -34.42 13.12
CA ALA A 34 2.24 -33.89 14.04
C ALA A 34 2.34 -32.36 13.93
N ASP A 35 2.69 -31.71 15.04
CA ASP A 35 2.89 -30.26 15.09
C ASP A 35 3.94 -29.84 14.05
N MET A 36 3.54 -28.93 13.16
CA MET A 36 4.46 -28.32 12.22
C MET A 36 5.34 -27.33 12.99
N SER A 37 6.61 -27.68 13.12
CA SER A 37 7.64 -26.72 13.55
C SER A 37 8.18 -26.00 12.32
N ALA A 38 8.10 -24.67 12.36
CA ALA A 38 8.76 -23.79 11.42
C ALA A 38 9.96 -23.15 12.11
N LEU A 39 11.07 -23.04 11.38
CA LEU A 39 12.29 -22.39 11.83
C LEU A 39 12.62 -21.26 10.84
N ASP A 40 12.59 -20.02 11.32
CA ASP A 40 12.92 -18.83 10.52
C ASP A 40 14.36 -18.38 10.81
N LEU A 41 15.15 -18.16 9.76
CA LEU A 41 16.59 -17.91 9.83
C LEU A 41 17.03 -16.88 8.78
N ILE A 42 18.15 -16.20 9.00
CA ILE A 42 18.79 -15.33 8.01
C ILE A 42 19.90 -16.11 7.32
N VAL A 43 19.82 -16.23 5.99
CA VAL A 43 20.86 -16.83 5.16
C VAL A 43 21.76 -15.71 4.65
N PRO A 44 23.03 -15.68 5.08
CA PRO A 44 23.94 -14.64 4.66
C PRO A 44 24.25 -14.76 3.16
N SER A 45 24.42 -13.61 2.52
CA SER A 45 24.93 -13.41 1.17
C SER A 45 26.34 -13.97 0.93
N SER A 46 27.07 -14.23 2.03
CA SER A 46 28.42 -14.80 1.96
C SER A 46 28.38 -16.15 1.23
N GLY A 47 29.34 -16.36 0.33
CA GLY A 47 29.40 -17.58 -0.48
C GLY A 47 29.53 -18.89 0.32
N GLU A 48 29.69 -18.82 1.64
CA GLU A 48 29.80 -19.99 2.51
C GLU A 48 28.44 -20.63 2.84
N GLY A 49 27.34 -19.86 2.77
CA GLY A 49 26.00 -20.32 3.14
C GLY A 49 25.79 -20.50 4.66
N LEU A 50 24.57 -20.89 5.06
CA LEU A 50 24.17 -21.14 6.44
C LEU A 50 24.09 -22.65 6.71
N LYS A 51 24.70 -23.13 7.81
CA LYS A 51 24.52 -24.51 8.27
C LYS A 51 23.49 -24.58 9.38
N VAL A 52 22.44 -25.37 9.18
CA VAL A 52 21.31 -25.49 10.09
C VAL A 52 21.21 -26.95 10.58
N PRO A 53 21.36 -27.21 11.88
CA PRO A 53 21.17 -28.55 12.43
C PRO A 53 19.69 -28.94 12.35
N LEU A 54 19.38 -30.08 11.71
CA LEU A 54 18.01 -30.59 11.58
C LEU A 54 17.95 -32.06 11.98
N GLN A 55 16.78 -32.51 12.44
CA GLN A 55 16.54 -33.93 12.68
C GLN A 55 16.20 -34.64 11.37
N ALA A 56 16.32 -35.98 11.33
CA ALA A 56 15.85 -36.75 10.19
C ALA A 56 14.34 -36.53 9.93
N GLY A 57 13.96 -36.38 8.66
CA GLY A 57 12.58 -36.15 8.23
C GLY A 57 12.47 -35.36 6.94
N SER A 58 11.24 -35.20 6.44
CA SER A 58 10.96 -34.39 5.24
C SER A 58 10.77 -32.92 5.64
N TYR A 59 11.33 -32.01 4.85
CA TYR A 59 11.28 -30.57 5.09
C TYR A 59 10.92 -29.82 3.82
N ASN A 60 10.35 -28.63 4.01
CA ASN A 60 10.10 -27.64 2.99
C ASN A 60 10.83 -26.36 3.36
N VAL A 61 11.70 -25.87 2.48
CA VAL A 61 12.46 -24.63 2.70
C VAL A 61 11.94 -23.56 1.76
N GLN A 62 11.59 -22.41 2.31
CA GLN A 62 11.17 -21.21 1.59
C GLN A 62 12.20 -20.10 1.79
N LEU A 63 12.69 -19.50 0.70
CA LEU A 63 13.50 -18.29 0.73
C LEU A 63 12.68 -17.08 0.30
N PHE A 64 12.63 -16.05 1.14
CA PHE A 64 12.02 -14.77 0.85
C PHE A 64 13.08 -13.81 0.32
N LEU A 65 13.05 -13.57 -0.98
CA LEU A 65 14.01 -12.69 -1.64
C LEU A 65 13.65 -11.22 -1.40
N ALA A 66 14.65 -10.33 -1.45
CA ALA A 66 14.44 -8.88 -1.45
C ALA A 66 13.51 -8.42 -2.60
N SER A 67 13.42 -9.19 -3.68
CA SER A 67 12.48 -9.00 -4.79
C SER A 67 11.01 -9.29 -4.44
N GLY A 68 10.74 -9.81 -3.24
CA GLY A 68 9.42 -10.28 -2.79
C GLY A 68 9.01 -11.64 -3.38
N ARG A 69 9.87 -12.27 -4.17
CA ARG A 69 9.65 -13.64 -4.65
C ARG A 69 9.95 -14.62 -3.53
N VAL A 70 9.19 -15.71 -3.52
CA VAL A 70 9.45 -16.86 -2.65
C VAL A 70 10.00 -17.98 -3.51
N LEU A 71 11.20 -18.46 -3.20
CA LEU A 71 11.73 -19.71 -3.76
C LEU A 71 11.44 -20.83 -2.78
N GLN A 72 11.02 -22.00 -3.25
CA GLN A 72 10.63 -23.09 -2.38
C GLN A 72 11.20 -24.42 -2.88
N GLN A 73 11.73 -25.24 -1.97
CA GLN A 73 12.23 -26.57 -2.28
C GLN A 73 11.99 -27.53 -1.11
N ALA A 74 11.45 -28.70 -1.40
CA ALA A 74 11.31 -29.79 -0.44
C ALA A 74 12.52 -30.74 -0.51
N PHE A 75 12.92 -31.30 0.63
CA PHE A 75 13.99 -32.29 0.71
C PHE A 75 13.78 -33.24 1.91
N GLU A 76 14.46 -34.39 1.89
CA GLU A 76 14.50 -35.30 3.04
C GLU A 76 15.87 -35.24 3.71
N MET A 77 15.86 -35.12 5.04
CA MET A 77 17.03 -35.21 5.89
C MET A 77 17.13 -36.64 6.42
N GLU A 78 18.23 -37.33 6.13
CA GLU A 78 18.55 -38.62 6.75
C GLU A 78 19.42 -38.42 8.00
N ALA A 79 19.44 -39.41 8.89
CA ALA A 79 20.24 -39.36 10.11
C ALA A 79 21.75 -39.30 9.80
N GLY A 80 22.44 -38.30 10.32
CA GLY A 80 23.85 -38.00 10.07
C GLY A 80 24.13 -37.34 8.72
N ALA A 81 23.12 -37.08 7.88
CA ALA A 81 23.32 -36.54 6.55
C ALA A 81 23.64 -35.04 6.56
N SER A 82 24.43 -34.61 5.58
CA SER A 82 24.65 -33.19 5.28
C SER A 82 24.05 -32.89 3.91
N VAL A 83 22.93 -32.17 3.87
CA VAL A 83 22.20 -31.89 2.63
C VAL A 83 22.51 -30.47 2.14
N PRO A 84 23.16 -30.29 0.98
CA PRO A 84 23.34 -28.98 0.38
C PRO A 84 22.07 -28.54 -0.36
N LEU A 85 21.50 -27.41 0.01
CA LEU A 85 20.35 -26.81 -0.67
C LEU A 85 20.76 -25.45 -1.24
N THR A 86 20.86 -25.38 -2.56
CA THR A 86 21.27 -24.17 -3.27
C THR A 86 20.13 -23.64 -4.09
N PHE A 87 19.72 -22.42 -3.79
CA PHE A 87 18.76 -21.68 -4.59
C PHE A 87 19.50 -20.78 -5.57
N GLN A 88 19.14 -20.85 -6.85
CA GLN A 88 19.55 -19.84 -7.83
C GLN A 88 18.44 -18.81 -7.93
N GLU A 89 18.76 -17.54 -7.73
CA GLU A 89 17.83 -16.47 -8.08
C GLU A 89 17.70 -16.45 -9.62
N PRO A 90 16.54 -16.84 -10.19
CA PRO A 90 16.39 -16.84 -11.63
C PRO A 90 16.44 -15.39 -12.08
N SER A 91 17.38 -15.09 -12.98
CA SER A 91 17.73 -13.75 -13.48
C SER A 91 16.50 -12.86 -13.60
N ALA A 92 16.30 -12.04 -12.57
CA ALA A 92 15.31 -10.99 -12.60
C ALA A 92 16.06 -9.78 -13.15
N GLY A 93 15.95 -9.54 -14.46
CA GLY A 93 16.51 -8.35 -15.08
C GLY A 93 16.13 -7.02 -14.41
N PHE A 94 15.19 -7.00 -13.46
CA PHE A 94 14.84 -5.84 -12.64
C PHE A 94 14.26 -6.24 -11.27
N ALA A 95 15.09 -6.62 -10.29
CA ALA A 95 14.67 -6.67 -8.89
C ALA A 95 15.07 -5.36 -8.19
N GLY A 96 14.09 -4.48 -7.93
CA GLY A 96 14.30 -3.23 -7.21
C GLY A 96 14.46 -3.43 -5.70
N PHE A 97 15.29 -2.59 -5.09
CA PHE A 97 15.49 -2.47 -3.64
C PHE A 97 14.16 -2.23 -2.91
N SER A 98 13.93 -2.94 -1.80
CA SER A 98 12.91 -2.52 -0.83
C SER A 98 13.52 -1.51 0.14
N LEU A 99 12.74 -0.51 0.52
CA LEU A 99 13.13 0.48 1.52
C LEU A 99 13.49 -0.14 2.87
N GLN A 100 12.76 -1.19 3.23
CA GLN A 100 12.95 -1.94 4.48
C GLN A 100 14.29 -2.70 4.51
N ALA A 101 14.79 -3.15 3.36
CA ALA A 101 16.12 -3.77 3.27
C ALA A 101 17.25 -2.72 3.34
N ALA A 102 16.99 -1.49 2.90
CA ALA A 102 17.96 -0.40 2.97
C ALA A 102 18.00 0.31 4.34
N SER A 103 16.91 0.25 5.12
CA SER A 103 16.80 0.98 6.38
C SER A 103 17.23 0.17 7.63
N GLY A 104 17.37 -1.16 7.53
CA GLY A 104 17.87 -1.99 8.66
C GLY A 104 17.00 -1.97 9.92
N VAL A 105 15.74 -1.55 9.84
CA VAL A 105 14.90 -1.17 11.01
C VAL A 105 14.24 -2.35 11.73
N VAL A 106 14.44 -3.59 11.27
CA VAL A 106 14.08 -4.76 12.08
C VAL A 106 15.31 -5.62 12.32
N SER A 107 15.93 -5.45 13.48
CA SER A 107 16.64 -6.56 14.11
C SER A 107 15.57 -7.60 14.45
N LEU A 108 15.54 -8.69 13.68
CA LEU A 108 14.65 -9.83 13.94
C LEU A 108 14.82 -10.40 15.36
N ALA A 109 15.95 -10.11 16.02
CA ALA A 109 16.23 -10.52 17.39
C ALA A 109 15.31 -9.81 18.41
N ASP A 110 14.90 -8.57 18.15
CA ASP A 110 14.16 -7.76 19.13
C ASP A 110 12.68 -8.21 19.21
N ILE A 111 12.13 -8.71 18.09
CA ILE A 111 10.80 -9.34 18.02
C ILE A 111 10.80 -10.72 18.73
N LEU A 112 11.94 -11.40 18.72
CA LEU A 112 12.10 -12.71 19.36
C LEU A 112 12.27 -12.61 20.88
N GLU A 113 12.90 -11.55 21.39
CA GLU A 113 13.11 -11.36 22.83
C GLU A 113 11.81 -11.02 23.58
N GLU A 114 10.91 -10.27 22.93
CA GLU A 114 9.58 -9.93 23.44
C GLU A 114 8.63 -11.16 23.46
N ALA A 115 8.76 -12.08 22.50
CA ALA A 115 7.97 -13.31 22.44
C ALA A 115 8.42 -14.41 23.44
N VAL A 116 9.64 -14.34 23.95
CA VAL A 116 10.21 -15.32 24.89
C VAL A 116 9.90 -14.98 26.36
N SER A 117 9.54 -13.73 26.66
CA SER A 117 9.32 -13.27 28.03
C SER A 117 7.93 -13.59 28.60
N ASP A 118 6.98 -14.07 27.79
CA ASP A 118 5.61 -14.34 28.22
C ASP A 118 5.19 -15.80 27.98
N ARG A 119 5.47 -16.69 28.96
CA ARG A 119 4.56 -17.79 29.37
C ARG A 119 5.02 -18.56 30.61
N PRO A 120 4.07 -19.03 31.45
CA PRO A 120 4.34 -19.77 32.68
C PRO A 120 4.62 -21.26 32.43
N ARG A 121 5.38 -21.87 33.34
CA ARG A 121 5.75 -23.29 33.38
C ARG A 121 4.70 -24.13 34.12
N SER A 122 4.30 -25.27 33.56
CA SER A 122 3.74 -26.46 34.24
C SER A 122 3.70 -27.60 33.22
N GLU A 123 4.63 -28.55 33.24
CA GLU A 123 4.61 -29.85 33.97
C GLU A 123 3.62 -30.89 33.43
N ALA A 124 4.22 -31.94 32.83
CA ALA A 124 3.92 -33.39 32.87
C ALA A 124 2.45 -33.86 32.65
N THR A 125 2.16 -34.91 31.89
CA THR A 125 2.67 -36.27 32.08
C THR A 125 2.28 -37.17 30.90
N ILE A 126 3.20 -38.07 30.57
CA ILE A 126 3.18 -39.15 29.58
C ILE A 126 2.13 -40.21 29.93
N SER A 127 1.46 -40.84 28.93
CA SER A 127 1.45 -42.30 28.71
C SER A 127 0.46 -42.77 27.62
N LEU A 128 1.06 -43.29 26.55
CA LEU A 128 0.58 -44.33 25.61
C LEU A 128 0.10 -45.60 26.40
N PRO A 129 -0.67 -46.57 25.84
CA PRO A 129 -0.29 -47.21 24.57
C PRO A 129 -1.33 -47.99 23.71
N ARG A 130 -0.87 -48.26 22.47
CA ARG A 130 -0.86 -49.54 21.74
C ARG A 130 -2.15 -50.17 21.15
N THR A 131 -2.09 -50.27 19.80
CA THR A 131 -2.24 -51.48 18.91
C THR A 131 -3.55 -52.28 19.00
N THR A 132 -4.21 -52.71 17.93
CA THR A 132 -3.77 -53.61 16.83
C THR A 132 -4.86 -53.65 15.75
N SER A 133 -4.50 -53.62 14.47
CA SER A 133 -4.60 -54.72 13.48
C SER A 133 -5.93 -54.95 12.74
N ASN A 134 -5.73 -55.28 11.46
CA ASN A 134 -6.49 -56.17 10.58
C ASN A 134 -7.85 -55.74 10.01
N GLY A 135 -8.00 -55.99 8.71
CA GLY A 135 -9.32 -56.17 8.09
C GLY A 135 -9.33 -55.89 6.60
N ARG A 136 -9.40 -56.95 5.81
CA ARG A 136 -9.25 -56.98 4.35
C ARG A 136 -10.63 -57.34 3.73
N VAL A 137 -10.87 -56.87 2.50
CA VAL A 137 -11.70 -57.49 1.42
C VAL A 137 -13.22 -57.24 1.34
N ALA A 138 -13.61 -56.97 0.08
CA ALA A 138 -14.85 -57.31 -0.66
C ALA A 138 -16.07 -56.37 -0.70
N ALA A 139 -16.18 -55.70 -1.86
CA ALA A 139 -17.13 -55.97 -2.95
C ALA A 139 -18.66 -55.83 -2.74
N SER A 140 -19.21 -54.95 -3.58
CA SER A 140 -20.42 -55.09 -4.42
C SER A 140 -21.80 -55.13 -3.74
N LYS A 141 -22.65 -54.13 -4.06
CA LYS A 141 -23.86 -54.36 -4.88
C LYS A 141 -24.61 -53.08 -5.27
N THR A 142 -25.22 -53.22 -6.43
CA THR A 142 -26.11 -52.41 -7.27
C THR A 142 -27.45 -51.94 -6.65
N VAL A 143 -27.81 -50.65 -6.89
CA VAL A 143 -29.01 -50.10 -7.64
C VAL A 143 -30.43 -50.46 -7.14
N PRO A 144 -31.54 -49.72 -7.43
CA PRO A 144 -31.87 -48.26 -7.46
C PRO A 144 -33.14 -47.93 -6.63
N SER A 145 -33.55 -46.66 -6.54
CA SER A 145 -34.99 -46.31 -6.38
C SER A 145 -35.31 -44.91 -6.94
N THR A 146 -36.55 -44.79 -7.36
CA THR A 146 -37.13 -43.87 -8.34
C THR A 146 -38.06 -42.84 -7.66
N VAL A 147 -38.52 -41.84 -8.44
CA VAL A 147 -39.87 -41.19 -8.38
C VAL A 147 -40.07 -39.90 -7.54
N THR A 148 -40.09 -38.79 -8.29
CA THR A 148 -41.01 -37.62 -8.38
C THR A 148 -41.85 -37.07 -7.21
N SER A 149 -41.95 -35.72 -7.22
CA SER A 149 -43.14 -34.83 -7.25
C SER A 149 -43.08 -33.71 -6.19
N ARG A 150 -43.08 -32.42 -6.55
CA ARG A 150 -44.18 -31.49 -6.95
C ARG A 150 -44.87 -30.81 -5.75
N GLY A 151 -44.82 -29.47 -5.72
CA GLY A 151 -45.62 -28.56 -4.87
C GLY A 151 -44.83 -27.28 -4.56
N ALA A 152 -45.03 -26.11 -5.19
CA ALA A 152 -46.20 -25.21 -5.30
C ALA A 152 -46.58 -24.49 -3.99
N VAL A 153 -46.04 -23.29 -3.76
CA VAL A 153 -46.59 -22.15 -2.98
C VAL A 153 -45.83 -20.90 -3.51
N GLY A 154 -46.38 -19.75 -3.94
CA GLY A 154 -47.62 -19.06 -3.59
C GLY A 154 -47.25 -17.76 -2.85
N GLY A 155 -47.30 -16.59 -3.49
CA GLY A 155 -47.02 -15.32 -2.79
C GLY A 155 -47.05 -14.09 -3.69
N ARG A 156 -48.23 -13.50 -3.85
CA ARG A 156 -48.54 -12.36 -4.72
C ARG A 156 -48.63 -11.07 -3.88
N VAL A 157 -47.95 -10.03 -4.35
CA VAL A 157 -48.33 -8.60 -4.45
C VAL A 157 -49.14 -7.99 -3.30
N GLY A 158 -48.51 -7.07 -2.57
CA GLY A 158 -49.15 -6.07 -1.71
C GLY A 158 -48.64 -4.67 -2.05
N SER A 159 -49.53 -3.82 -2.57
CA SER A 159 -49.29 -2.47 -3.05
C SER A 159 -49.61 -1.39 -2.00
N ARG A 160 -48.85 -0.28 -2.06
CA ARG A 160 -49.22 1.12 -1.76
C ARG A 160 -49.76 1.48 -0.37
N THR A 161 -49.02 2.39 0.28
CA THR A 161 -49.60 3.64 0.80
C THR A 161 -48.51 4.70 0.89
N ALA A 162 -48.59 5.72 0.04
CA ALA A 162 -47.81 6.95 0.13
C ALA A 162 -48.78 8.09 0.44
N ARG A 163 -48.53 8.81 1.53
CA ARG A 163 -49.03 10.14 1.83
C ARG A 163 -47.92 10.85 2.58
N PHE A 164 -47.38 11.92 2.02
CA PHE A 164 -47.09 13.14 2.76
C PHE A 164 -47.10 14.31 1.78
N ALA A 165 -47.87 15.32 2.16
CA ALA A 165 -48.02 16.59 1.50
C ALA A 165 -47.23 17.64 2.31
N ALA A 166 -46.53 18.54 1.60
CA ALA A 166 -46.17 19.91 1.95
C ALA A 166 -45.17 20.35 0.86
N GLY A 167 -45.28 21.46 0.15
CA GLY A 167 -45.84 22.76 0.52
C GLY A 167 -44.71 23.77 0.36
N GLY A 168 -44.95 24.89 -0.34
CA GLY A 168 -44.11 26.09 -0.22
C GLY A 168 -43.42 26.54 -1.50
N LEU A 169 -43.99 27.60 -2.08
CA LEU A 169 -43.56 28.37 -3.23
C LEU A 169 -42.73 29.61 -2.81
N ARG A 170 -41.81 30.04 -3.71
CA ARG A 170 -41.28 31.41 -3.96
C ARG A 170 -40.15 31.98 -3.06
N PRO A 171 -39.43 33.04 -3.52
CA PRO A 171 -38.85 33.24 -4.85
C PRO A 171 -37.42 33.86 -4.83
N GLN A 172 -36.90 34.04 -6.04
CA GLN A 172 -35.69 34.75 -6.48
C GLN A 172 -35.35 36.07 -5.78
N GLN A 173 -34.04 36.34 -5.64
CA GLN A 173 -33.48 37.69 -5.72
C GLN A 173 -32.25 37.72 -6.62
N THR A 174 -32.41 38.43 -7.72
CA THR A 174 -31.42 38.98 -8.63
C THR A 174 -30.85 40.26 -8.03
N VAL A 175 -29.52 40.44 -8.01
CA VAL A 175 -28.92 41.78 -7.94
C VAL A 175 -27.79 41.86 -8.96
N ALA A 176 -27.91 42.87 -9.82
CA ALA A 176 -27.00 43.20 -10.89
C ALA A 176 -25.85 44.12 -10.43
N ALA A 177 -24.73 43.99 -11.14
CA ALA A 177 -23.80 45.01 -11.60
C ALA A 177 -23.28 46.08 -10.62
N ARG A 178 -21.94 46.17 -10.53
CA ARG A 178 -21.30 47.48 -10.60
C ARG A 178 -19.98 47.46 -11.38
N VAL A 179 -20.00 48.29 -12.41
CA VAL A 179 -18.90 48.82 -13.22
C VAL A 179 -18.00 49.69 -12.35
N GLY A 180 -16.69 49.58 -12.54
CA GLY A 180 -15.69 50.45 -11.95
C GLY A 180 -14.42 50.40 -12.79
N SER A 181 -14.33 51.30 -13.76
CA SER A 181 -13.16 51.52 -14.61
C SER A 181 -12.17 52.49 -13.96
N SER A 182 -10.91 52.33 -14.37
CA SER A 182 -10.02 53.40 -14.86
C SER A 182 -8.75 53.74 -14.07
N HIS A 183 -7.76 54.11 -14.89
CA HIS A 183 -6.49 54.80 -14.65
C HIS A 183 -5.33 53.97 -14.07
N SER A 184 -4.08 54.09 -14.53
CA SER A 184 -3.47 54.71 -15.72
C SER A 184 -1.95 54.51 -15.61
N ARG A 185 -1.28 54.40 -16.76
CA ARG A 185 0.01 55.01 -17.10
C ARG A 185 1.33 54.48 -16.46
N THR A 186 2.11 53.82 -17.33
CA THR A 186 3.46 54.19 -17.82
C THR A 186 4.52 54.67 -16.82
N SER A 187 5.67 53.98 -16.79
CA SER A 187 6.95 54.62 -17.12
C SER A 187 8.02 53.60 -17.51
N ASP A 188 8.43 53.66 -18.78
CA ASP A 188 9.77 53.32 -19.25
C ASP A 188 10.82 54.27 -18.65
N LEU A 189 12.02 53.74 -18.38
CA LEU A 189 13.36 54.38 -18.42
C LEU A 189 14.34 53.42 -17.70
N ALA A 190 15.05 52.52 -18.40
CA ALA A 190 16.25 52.72 -19.22
C ALA A 190 17.53 53.13 -18.45
N LYS A 191 18.54 52.25 -18.58
CA LYS A 191 20.01 52.45 -18.48
C LYS A 191 20.55 52.67 -17.05
N LYS A 192 21.70 52.13 -16.63
CA LYS A 192 22.99 52.05 -17.34
C LYS A 192 24.02 51.30 -16.47
N ARG A 193 24.92 50.50 -17.11
CA ARG A 193 26.35 50.24 -16.79
C ARG A 193 26.69 49.67 -15.39
N ALA A 194 27.77 48.96 -15.14
CA ALA A 194 28.91 48.31 -15.79
C ALA A 194 29.42 47.37 -14.65
N GLU A 195 30.19 46.31 -14.81
CA GLU A 195 31.54 46.24 -15.34
C GLU A 195 32.09 44.85 -14.94
N ASP A 196 33.12 44.43 -15.64
CA ASP A 196 33.83 43.16 -15.56
C ASP A 196 34.09 42.60 -14.15
N ARG A 197 33.84 41.29 -14.01
CA ARG A 197 34.73 40.38 -13.27
C ARG A 197 34.66 38.97 -13.86
N LYS A 198 35.60 38.68 -14.77
CA LYS A 198 36.02 37.32 -15.10
C LYS A 198 36.59 36.67 -13.83
N ALA A 199 35.80 35.82 -13.19
CA ALA A 199 36.29 34.86 -12.21
C ALA A 199 36.49 33.49 -12.90
N PRO A 200 37.51 32.71 -12.47
CA PRO A 200 37.81 31.43 -13.09
C PRO A 200 36.65 30.45 -12.88
N ARG A 201 36.21 29.81 -13.96
CA ARG A 201 35.28 28.67 -13.94
C ARG A 201 35.97 27.49 -13.24
N THR A 202 35.99 27.49 -11.92
CA THR A 202 36.14 26.26 -11.15
C THR A 202 34.83 25.50 -11.29
N GLY A 203 34.83 24.45 -12.11
CA GLY A 203 33.73 23.50 -12.23
C GLY A 203 33.55 22.76 -10.91
N ARG A 204 32.89 23.42 -9.95
CA ARG A 204 32.32 22.77 -8.77
C ARG A 204 30.85 22.57 -9.12
N THR A 205 30.49 21.36 -9.54
CA THR A 205 29.11 20.90 -9.47
C THR A 205 28.75 20.93 -7.99
N THR A 206 28.27 22.08 -7.52
CA THR A 206 27.59 22.18 -6.24
C THR A 206 26.31 21.38 -6.41
N GLU A 207 26.38 20.09 -6.12
CA GLU A 207 25.19 19.28 -5.95
C GLU A 207 24.32 20.03 -4.94
N ARG A 208 23.19 20.56 -5.42
CA ARG A 208 22.23 21.21 -4.53
C ARG A 208 21.76 20.12 -3.57
N PRO A 209 21.88 20.33 -2.25
CA PRO A 209 21.38 19.37 -1.29
C PRO A 209 19.90 19.11 -1.59
N VAL A 210 19.54 17.84 -1.57
CA VAL A 210 18.15 17.42 -1.68
C VAL A 210 17.43 17.91 -0.43
N GLY A 211 16.51 18.85 -0.61
CA GLY A 211 15.68 19.36 0.48
C GLY A 211 14.35 18.65 0.52
N LEU A 212 13.99 18.11 1.70
CA LEU A 212 12.61 17.77 2.05
C LEU A 212 12.00 18.96 2.79
N GLY A 213 10.89 19.48 2.28
CA GLY A 213 10.07 20.47 2.98
C GLY A 213 8.66 19.93 3.21
N LEU A 214 8.13 20.08 4.41
CA LEU A 214 6.72 19.78 4.67
C LEU A 214 5.83 20.98 4.31
N ALA A 215 4.84 20.75 3.46
CA ALA A 215 3.85 21.77 3.14
C ALA A 215 3.09 22.22 4.39
N PRO A 216 2.78 23.52 4.54
CA PRO A 216 1.94 23.97 5.63
C PRO A 216 0.62 23.21 5.65
N LYS A 217 0.11 22.92 6.85
CA LYS A 217 -1.21 22.31 7.04
C LYS A 217 -2.28 23.08 6.25
N GLY A 218 -3.14 22.34 5.53
CA GLY A 218 -4.23 22.89 4.72
C GLY A 218 -3.84 23.41 3.33
N THR A 219 -2.55 23.47 2.97
CA THR A 219 -2.10 23.96 1.64
C THR A 219 -2.70 23.15 0.49
N PHE A 220 -3.04 21.89 0.74
CA PHE A 220 -3.57 20.97 -0.25
C PHE A 220 -4.84 20.28 0.26
N ASP A 221 -5.79 21.06 0.78
CA ASP A 221 -7.10 20.52 1.20
C ASP A 221 -8.10 20.42 0.05
N GLY A 222 -9.00 19.43 0.16
CA GLY A 222 -10.20 19.27 -0.67
C GLY A 222 -10.02 19.59 -2.16
N MET A 223 -10.95 20.37 -2.71
CA MET A 223 -10.92 20.80 -4.11
C MET A 223 -9.73 21.71 -4.46
N ASN A 224 -9.19 22.46 -3.48
CA ASN A 224 -8.05 23.34 -3.72
C ASN A 224 -6.79 22.53 -4.09
N SER A 225 -6.66 21.31 -3.56
CA SER A 225 -5.54 20.42 -3.85
C SER A 225 -5.37 20.14 -5.35
N TRP A 226 -6.47 19.88 -6.07
CA TRP A 226 -6.44 19.61 -7.52
C TRP A 226 -5.85 20.79 -8.30
N ARG A 227 -6.34 22.00 -8.04
CA ARG A 227 -5.87 23.21 -8.71
C ARG A 227 -4.41 23.52 -8.38
N ILE A 228 -4.07 23.55 -7.09
CA ILE A 228 -2.72 23.93 -6.63
C ILE A 228 -1.67 22.93 -7.15
N LEU A 229 -1.98 21.64 -7.13
CA LEU A 229 -1.09 20.61 -7.68
C LEU A 229 -1.04 20.69 -9.21
N SER A 230 -2.14 21.04 -9.89
CA SER A 230 -2.14 21.14 -11.36
C SER A 230 -1.30 22.30 -11.86
N ASP A 231 -1.39 23.45 -11.18
CA ASP A 231 -0.58 24.66 -11.43
C ASP A 231 0.92 24.43 -11.13
N GLY A 232 1.22 23.42 -10.32
CA GLY A 232 2.57 22.96 -10.02
C GLY A 232 3.37 23.91 -9.11
N PRO A 233 4.71 23.77 -9.08
CA PRO A 233 5.58 24.35 -8.05
C PRO A 233 5.46 25.86 -7.84
N SER A 234 5.11 26.59 -8.91
CA SER A 234 5.01 28.05 -8.89
C SER A 234 3.91 28.55 -7.96
N SER A 235 2.82 27.80 -7.80
CA SER A 235 1.69 28.17 -6.95
C SER A 235 1.93 27.89 -5.45
N TRP A 236 2.99 27.14 -5.11
CA TRP A 236 3.24 26.67 -3.74
C TRP A 236 4.02 27.66 -2.87
N SER A 237 4.51 28.76 -3.46
CA SER A 237 5.53 29.66 -2.87
C SER A 237 5.00 30.97 -2.31
N SER A 238 3.68 31.21 -2.33
CA SER A 238 3.09 32.53 -2.06
C SER A 238 3.06 32.96 -0.58
N GLY A 239 3.53 32.13 0.36
CA GLY A 239 3.62 32.51 1.77
C GLY A 239 4.95 32.05 2.33
N GLY A 240 5.84 32.99 2.67
CA GLY A 240 7.17 32.76 3.23
C GLY A 240 7.21 32.07 4.59
N LYS A 241 6.50 30.94 4.73
CA LYS A 241 6.56 30.05 5.88
C LYS A 241 7.81 29.18 5.76
N THR A 242 8.54 29.13 6.85
CA THR A 242 9.69 28.25 7.06
C THR A 242 9.20 26.82 6.96
N TRP A 243 9.58 26.12 5.90
CA TRP A 243 9.39 24.68 5.78
C TRP A 243 10.08 24.02 6.96
N LEU A 244 9.38 23.11 7.65
CA LEU A 244 10.06 22.24 8.60
C LEU A 244 10.94 21.32 7.77
N ALA A 245 12.25 21.58 7.83
CA ALA A 245 13.26 20.62 7.43
C ALA A 245 13.43 19.71 8.65
N PRO A 246 12.89 18.47 8.66
CA PRO A 246 13.32 17.49 9.65
C PRO A 246 14.84 17.33 9.58
N ASP A 247 15.49 16.72 10.58
CA ASP A 247 16.90 16.34 10.43
C ASP A 247 16.97 15.06 9.58
N ALA A 248 17.87 15.03 8.59
CA ALA A 248 18.10 13.83 7.80
C ALA A 248 19.06 12.90 8.53
N ASP A 249 18.70 11.62 8.60
CA ASP A 249 19.71 10.58 8.78
C ASP A 249 20.32 10.33 7.39
N GLU A 250 21.50 10.88 7.14
CA GLU A 250 22.23 10.61 5.89
C GLU A 250 22.73 9.16 5.94
N VAL A 251 22.12 8.29 5.13
CA VAL A 251 22.44 6.87 5.10
C VAL A 251 23.57 6.60 4.10
N GLN A 252 23.58 7.31 2.96
CA GLN A 252 24.62 7.23 1.93
C GLN A 252 24.73 8.53 1.12
N PRO A 253 25.87 8.80 0.44
CA PRO A 253 25.97 9.90 -0.51
C PRO A 253 24.87 9.84 -1.58
N GLY A 254 24.02 10.86 -1.60
CA GLY A 254 22.89 10.97 -2.53
C GLY A 254 21.61 10.24 -2.12
N ALA A 255 21.58 9.59 -0.94
CA ALA A 255 20.38 8.98 -0.38
C ALA A 255 20.20 9.34 1.11
N SER A 256 19.04 9.92 1.43
CA SER A 256 18.67 10.36 2.78
C SER A 256 17.39 9.67 3.22
N ILE A 257 17.35 9.21 4.47
CA ILE A 257 16.11 8.77 5.10
C ILE A 257 15.67 9.85 6.09
N TRP A 258 14.39 10.22 6.01
CA TRP A 258 13.76 11.17 6.91
C TRP A 258 12.68 10.44 7.68
N ARG A 259 12.79 10.42 9.01
CA ARG A 259 11.79 9.82 9.88
C ARG A 259 10.88 10.91 10.44
N LEU A 260 9.62 10.87 10.06
CA LEU A 260 8.61 11.77 10.61
C LEU A 260 8.02 11.16 11.88
N ALA A 261 8.29 11.82 13.00
CA ALA A 261 7.70 11.45 14.27
C ALA A 261 6.17 11.68 14.24
N PRO A 262 5.39 10.82 14.92
CA PRO A 262 3.93 10.90 14.86
C PRO A 262 3.31 12.22 15.34
N ASP A 263 4.00 12.91 16.24
CA ASP A 263 3.60 14.17 16.87
C ASP A 263 3.79 15.38 15.95
N VAL A 264 4.78 15.36 15.05
CA VAL A 264 4.99 16.39 14.00
C VAL A 264 3.72 16.56 13.14
N VAL A 265 2.91 15.50 13.05
CA VAL A 265 1.68 15.46 12.25
C VAL A 265 0.40 15.58 13.10
N ARG A 266 0.50 15.67 14.43
CA ARG A 266 -0.67 15.97 15.28
C ARG A 266 -1.09 17.42 15.05
N GLY A 267 -2.03 17.64 14.12
CA GLY A 267 -2.85 18.83 14.05
C GLY A 267 -4.21 18.57 14.67
N ASP A 268 -4.81 19.59 15.26
CA ASP A 268 -6.07 19.50 16.00
C ASP A 268 -7.30 19.15 15.12
N ALA A 269 -7.15 19.07 13.79
CA ALA A 269 -8.23 18.76 12.86
C ALA A 269 -8.00 17.43 12.13
N ALA A 270 -8.87 16.45 12.40
CA ALA A 270 -9.00 15.25 11.58
C ALA A 270 -9.17 15.64 10.10
N GLY A 271 -8.46 14.95 9.21
CA GLY A 271 -8.52 15.20 7.76
C GLY A 271 -7.51 16.20 7.21
N THR A 272 -6.66 16.80 8.05
CA THR A 272 -5.55 17.62 7.54
C THR A 272 -4.51 16.75 6.85
N ARG A 273 -4.36 16.89 5.52
CA ARG A 273 -3.33 16.19 4.77
C ARG A 273 -1.95 16.85 4.92
N VAL A 274 -0.93 16.02 5.01
CA VAL A 274 0.48 16.43 4.95
C VAL A 274 1.08 16.03 3.61
N TRP A 275 1.82 16.95 3.00
CA TRP A 275 2.60 16.71 1.78
C TRP A 275 4.08 16.97 2.03
N GLY A 276 4.91 16.05 1.57
CA GLY A 276 6.35 16.24 1.46
C GLY A 276 6.69 16.79 0.09
N LEU A 277 7.46 17.87 0.04
CA LEU A 277 7.99 18.42 -1.19
C LEU A 277 9.47 18.11 -1.25
N VAL A 278 9.86 17.36 -2.27
CA VAL A 278 11.23 16.89 -2.45
C VAL A 278 11.81 17.49 -3.71
N ARG A 279 12.80 18.37 -3.53
CA ARG A 279 13.50 18.99 -4.66
C ARG A 279 14.74 18.18 -5.01
N GLY A 280 14.72 17.55 -6.18
CA GLY A 280 15.85 16.83 -6.75
C GLY A 280 16.46 17.56 -7.95
N ALA A 281 17.52 16.98 -8.51
CA ALA A 281 18.19 17.54 -9.70
C ALA A 281 17.34 17.51 -10.98
N LYS A 282 16.24 16.75 -11.00
CA LYS A 282 15.38 16.56 -12.18
C LYS A 282 14.05 17.31 -12.11
N GLY A 283 13.78 17.95 -10.97
CA GLY A 283 12.52 18.60 -10.73
C GLY A 283 12.09 18.52 -9.27
N LEU A 284 10.79 18.69 -9.07
CA LEU A 284 10.15 18.70 -7.77
C LEU A 284 9.17 17.52 -7.68
N GLU A 285 9.14 16.86 -6.55
CA GLU A 285 8.16 15.81 -6.24
C GLU A 285 7.26 16.29 -5.12
N ALA A 286 5.96 16.09 -5.26
CA ALA A 286 5.00 16.24 -4.17
C ALA A 286 4.53 14.86 -3.75
N VAL A 287 4.69 14.55 -2.48
CA VAL A 287 4.56 13.22 -1.90
C VAL A 287 3.49 13.26 -0.83
N SER A 288 2.44 12.47 -0.99
CA SER A 288 1.39 12.35 0.02
C SER A 288 1.95 11.60 1.22
N ILE A 289 1.91 12.24 2.40
CA ILE A 289 2.39 11.65 3.64
C ILE A 289 1.18 11.10 4.41
N PRO A 290 1.11 9.78 4.64
CA PRO A 290 -0.03 9.10 5.26
C PRO A 290 0.01 9.25 6.80
N ALA A 291 0.02 10.50 7.27
CA ALA A 291 0.16 10.81 8.67
C ALA A 291 -1.02 11.65 9.20
N PRO A 292 -1.48 11.41 10.44
CA PRO A 292 -0.95 10.39 11.35
C PRO A 292 -1.40 8.98 10.97
N TRP A 293 -0.49 8.00 11.01
CA TRP A 293 -0.83 6.58 10.84
C TRP A 293 -1.09 5.93 12.19
N ARG A 294 -2.33 5.53 12.45
CA ARG A 294 -2.73 4.94 13.74
C ARG A 294 -2.54 3.42 13.72
N ARG A 295 -1.91 2.87 14.75
CA ARG A 295 -1.82 1.43 14.95
C ARG A 295 -3.10 0.90 15.62
N VAL A 296 -3.30 -0.41 15.57
CA VAL A 296 -4.45 -1.07 16.20
C VAL A 296 -4.43 -0.97 17.73
N ASP A 297 -3.24 -0.88 18.34
CA ASP A 297 -3.07 -0.61 19.76
C ASP A 297 -3.39 0.84 20.20
N GLY A 298 -3.82 1.69 19.25
CA GLY A 298 -4.10 3.11 19.48
C GLY A 298 -2.86 4.01 19.44
N GLY A 299 -1.66 3.41 19.30
CA GLY A 299 -0.42 4.12 19.05
C GLY A 299 -0.35 4.70 17.65
N PHE A 300 0.80 5.28 17.32
CA PHE A 300 1.05 5.82 15.98
C PHE A 300 2.34 5.25 15.42
N SER A 301 2.32 4.90 14.14
CA SER A 301 3.52 4.47 13.43
C SER A 301 4.30 5.68 12.92
N PRO A 302 5.64 5.66 13.03
CA PRO A 302 6.48 6.62 12.33
C PRO A 302 6.34 6.43 10.82
N VAL A 303 6.53 7.51 10.06
CA VAL A 303 6.55 7.49 8.60
C VAL A 303 7.97 7.80 8.14
N ASP A 304 8.57 6.87 7.42
CA ASP A 304 9.89 7.05 6.84
C ASP A 304 9.76 7.49 5.38
N ILE A 305 10.53 8.50 5.01
CA ILE A 305 10.62 9.03 3.66
C ILE A 305 12.05 8.82 3.19
N LEU A 306 12.26 7.95 2.21
CA LEU A 306 13.54 7.88 1.52
C LEU A 306 13.52 8.85 0.35
N VAL A 307 14.60 9.62 0.25
CA VAL A 307 14.92 10.31 -0.99
C VAL A 307 16.26 9.80 -1.52
N ASP A 308 16.25 9.20 -2.70
CA ASP A 308 17.44 8.77 -3.45
C ASP A 308 17.57 9.58 -4.75
N ALA A 309 18.48 10.55 -4.74
CA ALA A 309 18.75 11.44 -5.86
C ALA A 309 19.36 10.72 -7.07
N ARG A 310 19.92 9.52 -6.86
CA ARG A 310 20.63 8.73 -7.88
C ARG A 310 19.65 8.02 -8.80
N LEU A 311 18.41 7.80 -8.36
CA LEU A 311 17.40 7.10 -9.15
C LEU A 311 17.09 7.87 -10.44
N THR A 312 17.42 7.26 -11.57
CA THR A 312 17.13 7.82 -12.89
C THR A 312 15.86 7.23 -13.49
N GLY A 313 14.93 8.09 -13.90
CA GLY A 313 13.71 7.68 -14.61
C GLY A 313 12.55 7.24 -13.71
N ARG A 314 12.73 7.22 -12.39
CA ARG A 314 11.68 6.93 -11.39
C ARG A 314 11.51 8.10 -10.43
N ALA A 315 10.49 8.04 -9.58
CA ALA A 315 10.45 8.93 -8.41
C ALA A 315 11.74 8.77 -7.59
N SER A 316 12.33 9.90 -7.19
CA SER A 316 13.44 9.92 -6.23
C SER A 316 12.95 9.65 -4.81
N THR A 317 11.65 9.81 -4.55
CA THR A 317 11.07 9.67 -3.22
C THR A 317 10.22 8.41 -3.09
N SER A 318 10.34 7.76 -1.95
CA SER A 318 9.45 6.68 -1.51
C SER A 318 9.06 6.87 -0.04
N VAL A 319 7.86 6.42 0.32
CA VAL A 319 7.32 6.55 1.68
C VAL A 319 6.99 5.17 2.21
N ALA A 320 7.50 4.87 3.41
CA ALA A 320 7.21 3.65 4.14
C ALA A 320 6.58 3.96 5.50
N ILE A 321 5.81 3.00 5.99
CA ILE A 321 5.20 3.02 7.31
C ILE A 321 5.64 1.75 8.02
N HIS A 322 5.93 1.87 9.31
CA HIS A 322 6.25 0.74 10.17
C HIS A 322 5.02 0.30 10.95
N ASP A 323 4.27 -0.64 10.39
CA ASP A 323 3.08 -1.19 11.02
C ASP A 323 3.10 -2.71 10.85
N ALA A 324 3.63 -3.43 11.83
CA ALA A 324 3.82 -4.87 11.78
C ALA A 324 2.55 -5.65 11.37
N GLU A 325 1.36 -5.12 11.66
CA GLU A 325 0.12 -5.77 11.25
C GLU A 325 -0.16 -5.61 9.75
N PHE A 326 0.20 -4.48 9.16
CA PHE A 326 -0.05 -4.13 7.78
C PHE A 326 1.19 -4.21 6.87
N ASP A 327 2.39 -4.40 7.41
CA ASP A 327 3.66 -4.36 6.69
C ASP A 327 3.67 -5.30 5.49
N GLY A 328 3.19 -6.54 5.67
CA GLY A 328 3.04 -7.48 4.56
C GLY A 328 2.17 -6.88 3.46
N LEU A 329 0.97 -6.42 3.81
CA LEU A 329 0.01 -5.85 2.87
C LEU A 329 0.58 -4.62 2.14
N LEU A 330 1.17 -3.67 2.88
CA LEU A 330 1.76 -2.44 2.35
C LEU A 330 2.93 -2.74 1.42
N THR A 331 3.77 -3.72 1.76
CA THR A 331 4.93 -4.13 0.96
C THR A 331 4.52 -4.69 -0.40
N TYR A 332 3.44 -5.47 -0.46
CA TYR A 332 2.94 -5.97 -1.74
C TYR A 332 2.22 -4.89 -2.55
N PHE A 333 1.52 -3.98 -1.87
CA PHE A 333 0.86 -2.85 -2.49
C PHE A 333 1.87 -1.95 -3.20
N ASP A 334 3.00 -1.65 -2.55
CA ASP A 334 4.11 -0.87 -3.12
C ASP A 334 4.68 -1.50 -4.40
N ARG A 335 4.78 -2.83 -4.46
CA ARG A 335 5.34 -3.53 -5.62
C ARG A 335 4.38 -3.67 -6.80
N GLY A 336 3.12 -3.29 -6.66
CA GLY A 336 2.08 -3.51 -7.68
C GLY A 336 1.87 -4.99 -8.03
N ARG A 337 2.30 -5.91 -7.16
CA ARG A 337 2.23 -7.37 -7.38
C ARG A 337 1.03 -7.98 -6.67
N LEU A 338 -0.15 -7.43 -6.94
CA LEU A 338 -1.39 -7.82 -6.27
C LEU A 338 -1.75 -9.29 -6.52
N ALA A 339 -1.42 -9.86 -7.69
CA ALA A 339 -1.64 -11.29 -7.95
C ALA A 339 -0.85 -12.20 -6.99
N ALA A 340 0.34 -11.79 -6.54
CA ALA A 340 1.18 -12.58 -5.63
C ALA A 340 0.66 -12.56 -4.18
N LEU A 341 -0.30 -11.69 -3.85
CA LEU A 341 -0.89 -11.58 -2.52
C LEU A 341 -1.93 -12.66 -2.21
N ARG A 342 -2.51 -13.31 -3.22
CA ARG A 342 -3.63 -14.25 -3.04
C ARG A 342 -3.39 -15.29 -1.93
N PRO A 343 -2.24 -16.00 -1.87
CA PRO A 343 -2.00 -16.99 -0.81
C PRO A 343 -1.91 -16.37 0.59
N MET A 344 -1.33 -15.17 0.71
CA MET A 344 -1.22 -14.45 1.98
C MET A 344 -2.59 -13.97 2.46
N ILE A 345 -3.40 -13.43 1.55
CA ILE A 345 -4.76 -12.98 1.85
C ILE A 345 -5.62 -14.16 2.26
N ALA A 346 -5.59 -15.27 1.52
CA ALA A 346 -6.28 -16.49 1.91
C ALA A 346 -5.85 -16.98 3.31
N ALA A 347 -4.58 -16.80 3.70
CA ALA A 347 -4.13 -17.11 5.06
C ALA A 347 -4.68 -16.13 6.12
N LEU A 348 -4.70 -14.83 5.82
CA LEU A 348 -5.28 -13.82 6.69
C LEU A 348 -6.80 -13.99 6.83
N GLU A 349 -7.50 -14.41 5.77
CA GLU A 349 -8.94 -14.74 5.78
C GLU A 349 -9.23 -15.97 6.62
N ARG A 350 -8.48 -17.07 6.45
CA ARG A 350 -8.63 -18.28 7.27
C ARG A 350 -8.52 -18.01 8.76
N ASN A 351 -7.70 -17.02 9.13
CA ASN A 351 -7.51 -16.64 10.53
C ASN A 351 -8.53 -15.58 11.00
N GLY A 352 -9.52 -15.21 10.19
CA GLY A 352 -10.45 -14.09 10.45
C GLY A 352 -9.71 -12.78 10.74
N SER A 353 -8.45 -12.67 10.30
CA SER A 353 -7.56 -11.56 10.60
C SER A 353 -7.85 -10.39 9.70
N ILE A 354 -8.26 -10.65 8.44
CA ILE A 354 -8.82 -9.61 7.59
C ILE A 354 -10.03 -9.04 8.30
N GLU A 355 -11.11 -9.80 8.50
CA GLU A 355 -12.34 -9.34 9.16
C GLU A 355 -12.12 -8.64 10.53
N ARG A 356 -11.25 -9.14 11.40
CA ARG A 356 -10.94 -8.44 12.67
C ARG A 356 -10.18 -7.13 12.46
N ARG A 357 -9.18 -7.10 11.57
CA ARG A 357 -8.50 -5.85 11.17
C ARG A 357 -9.46 -4.90 10.46
N ILE A 358 -10.45 -5.49 9.80
CA ILE A 358 -11.58 -4.88 9.12
C ILE A 358 -12.55 -4.20 10.11
N TYR A 359 -12.72 -4.74 11.31
CA TYR A 359 -13.52 -4.10 12.35
C TYR A 359 -12.71 -3.14 13.22
N GLY A 360 -11.40 -3.36 13.39
CA GLY A 360 -10.46 -2.39 13.98
C GLY A 360 -10.29 -1.09 13.17
N ARG A 361 -10.82 -1.05 11.94
CA ARG A 361 -10.66 0.04 10.95
C ARG A 361 -11.12 1.41 11.35
N MET A 362 -12.01 1.53 12.33
CA MET A 362 -12.43 2.86 12.81
C MET A 362 -11.24 3.61 13.44
N ALA A 363 -10.21 2.89 13.91
CA ALA A 363 -9.00 3.49 14.44
C ALA A 363 -8.04 4.00 13.34
N ASN A 364 -7.96 3.35 12.18
CA ASN A 364 -7.09 3.76 11.08
C ASN A 364 -7.79 3.62 9.69
N PRO A 365 -8.39 4.71 9.19
CA PRO A 365 -9.08 4.68 7.89
C PRO A 365 -8.13 4.57 6.69
N LEU A 366 -6.86 4.95 6.82
CA LEU A 366 -5.86 4.77 5.74
C LEU A 366 -5.54 3.29 5.55
N ALA A 367 -5.21 2.58 6.63
CA ALA A 367 -4.98 1.13 6.59
C ALA A 367 -6.20 0.36 6.08
N ALA A 368 -7.40 0.81 6.46
CA ALA A 368 -8.66 0.27 5.94
C ALA A 368 -8.77 0.37 4.41
N CYS A 369 -8.46 1.54 3.85
CA CYS A 369 -8.45 1.77 2.41
C CYS A 369 -7.39 0.93 1.69
N ALA A 370 -6.16 0.86 2.21
CA ALA A 370 -5.12 -0.01 1.64
C ALA A 370 -5.58 -1.47 1.58
N ALA A 371 -6.14 -1.98 2.67
CA ALA A 371 -6.68 -3.33 2.73
C ALA A 371 -7.81 -3.55 1.72
N ALA A 372 -8.66 -2.55 1.53
CA ALA A 372 -9.77 -2.66 0.59
C ALA A 372 -9.32 -2.60 -0.88
N TYR A 373 -8.34 -1.77 -1.24
CA TYR A 373 -7.75 -1.83 -2.58
C TYR A 373 -7.17 -3.21 -2.88
N VAL A 374 -6.46 -3.78 -1.91
CA VAL A 374 -5.89 -5.11 -2.02
C VAL A 374 -6.99 -6.16 -2.18
N GLY A 375 -8.02 -6.14 -1.32
CA GLY A 375 -9.15 -7.07 -1.40
C GLY A 375 -9.87 -7.01 -2.75
N LEU A 376 -10.16 -5.81 -3.25
CA LEU A 376 -10.83 -5.64 -4.55
C LEU A 376 -9.98 -6.16 -5.73
N ALA A 377 -8.66 -6.17 -5.59
CA ALA A 377 -7.77 -6.64 -6.65
C ALA A 377 -7.58 -8.16 -6.67
N VAL A 378 -7.88 -8.85 -5.57
CA VAL A 378 -7.55 -10.28 -5.42
C VAL A 378 -8.75 -11.20 -5.23
N SER A 379 -9.82 -10.71 -4.61
CA SER A 379 -11.01 -11.50 -4.26
C SER A 379 -11.89 -11.70 -5.49
N ASP A 380 -12.51 -12.87 -5.57
CA ASP A 380 -13.50 -13.15 -6.61
C ASP A 380 -14.77 -12.29 -6.38
N PRO A 381 -15.52 -11.90 -7.43
CA PRO A 381 -16.66 -11.00 -7.30
C PRO A 381 -17.70 -11.44 -6.24
N ASP A 382 -17.97 -12.74 -6.12
CA ASP A 382 -18.93 -13.28 -5.15
C ASP A 382 -18.44 -13.12 -3.69
N GLU A 383 -17.13 -13.18 -3.45
CA GLU A 383 -16.54 -12.97 -2.13
C GLU A 383 -16.51 -11.49 -1.76
N GLN A 384 -16.39 -10.61 -2.76
CA GLN A 384 -16.33 -9.17 -2.57
C GLN A 384 -17.55 -8.66 -1.80
N ASP A 385 -18.77 -9.04 -2.19
CA ASP A 385 -20.00 -8.58 -1.52
C ASP A 385 -20.03 -8.91 -0.02
N ARG A 386 -19.49 -10.06 0.39
CA ARG A 386 -19.46 -10.47 1.81
C ARG A 386 -18.55 -9.55 2.62
N TRP A 387 -17.33 -9.33 2.15
CA TRP A 387 -16.35 -8.58 2.94
C TRP A 387 -16.46 -7.08 2.73
N THR A 388 -17.15 -6.56 1.72
CA THR A 388 -17.25 -5.12 1.40
C THR A 388 -18.45 -4.40 2.01
N ALA A 389 -19.34 -5.10 2.72
CA ALA A 389 -20.55 -4.54 3.32
C ALA A 389 -20.34 -3.31 4.23
N TRP A 390 -19.12 -3.13 4.75
CA TRP A 390 -18.72 -1.99 5.60
C TRP A 390 -18.26 -0.76 4.81
N LEU A 391 -18.00 -0.86 3.49
CA LEU A 391 -17.46 0.25 2.70
C LEU A 391 -18.34 1.52 2.77
N PRO A 392 -19.68 1.42 2.67
CA PRO A 392 -20.54 2.59 2.80
C PRO A 392 -20.40 3.30 4.15
N ASP A 393 -20.19 2.54 5.24
CA ASP A 393 -20.01 3.11 6.57
C ASP A 393 -18.69 3.88 6.67
N ILE A 394 -17.61 3.37 6.07
CA ILE A 394 -16.32 4.06 6.08
C ILE A 394 -16.34 5.34 5.25
N VAL A 395 -17.04 5.34 4.10
CA VAL A 395 -17.28 6.56 3.32
C VAL A 395 -18.03 7.62 4.13
N ARG A 396 -19.02 7.20 4.93
CA ARG A 396 -19.80 8.11 5.80
C ARG A 396 -18.99 8.62 7.00
N LEU A 397 -18.16 7.77 7.60
CA LEU A 397 -17.38 8.09 8.79
C LEU A 397 -16.15 8.95 8.50
N PHE A 398 -15.56 8.78 7.31
CA PHE A 398 -14.33 9.47 6.91
C PHE A 398 -14.53 10.21 5.58
N PRO A 399 -15.48 11.18 5.50
CA PRO A 399 -15.77 11.89 4.26
C PRO A 399 -14.59 12.73 3.76
N TRP A 400 -13.62 13.03 4.61
CA TRP A 400 -12.37 13.71 4.27
C TRP A 400 -11.36 12.81 3.55
N LEU A 401 -11.55 11.48 3.55
CA LEU A 401 -10.62 10.53 2.97
C LEU A 401 -11.09 10.11 1.56
N PRO A 402 -10.52 10.68 0.48
CA PRO A 402 -10.94 10.40 -0.89
C PRO A 402 -10.89 8.90 -1.25
N ASP A 403 -9.87 8.20 -0.76
CA ASP A 403 -9.65 6.77 -1.03
C ASP A 403 -10.84 5.90 -0.58
N CYS A 404 -11.57 6.27 0.49
CA CYS A 404 -12.77 5.54 0.92
C CYS A 404 -13.84 5.53 -0.18
N ALA A 405 -14.14 6.71 -0.71
CA ALA A 405 -15.18 6.88 -1.71
C ALA A 405 -14.76 6.26 -3.06
N ILE A 406 -13.47 6.31 -3.40
CA ILE A 406 -12.92 5.66 -4.60
C ILE A 406 -13.04 4.14 -4.53
N VAL A 407 -12.65 3.53 -3.41
CA VAL A 407 -12.79 2.08 -3.21
C VAL A 407 -14.26 1.67 -3.28
N ASN A 408 -15.16 2.44 -2.67
CA ASN A 408 -16.59 2.17 -2.72
C ASN A 408 -17.14 2.28 -4.16
N ALA A 409 -16.76 3.31 -4.91
CA ALA A 409 -17.11 3.46 -6.33
C ALA A 409 -16.61 2.27 -7.16
N ARG A 410 -15.36 1.84 -6.94
CA ARG A 410 -14.78 0.70 -7.65
C ARG A 410 -15.52 -0.59 -7.34
N HIS A 411 -15.86 -0.82 -6.08
CA HIS A 411 -16.66 -1.96 -5.67
C HIS A 411 -18.01 -2.00 -6.40
N MET A 412 -18.75 -0.88 -6.45
CA MET A 412 -20.03 -0.80 -7.17
C MET A 412 -19.89 -1.10 -8.67
N ILE A 413 -18.81 -0.64 -9.31
CA ILE A 413 -18.54 -0.94 -10.74
C ILE A 413 -18.26 -2.44 -10.97
N LEU A 414 -17.58 -3.10 -10.03
CA LEU A 414 -17.21 -4.51 -10.17
C LEU A 414 -18.39 -5.46 -9.90
N ARG A 415 -19.49 -4.98 -9.32
CA ARG A 415 -20.67 -5.80 -9.01
C ARG A 415 -21.48 -6.13 -10.26
N PRO A 416 -22.06 -7.35 -10.35
CA PRO A 416 -23.07 -7.65 -11.35
C PRO A 416 -24.25 -6.66 -11.23
N GLY A 417 -24.65 -6.04 -12.34
CA GLY A 417 -25.73 -5.04 -12.37
C GLY A 417 -25.27 -3.58 -12.24
N ALA A 418 -23.96 -3.30 -12.24
CA ALA A 418 -23.39 -1.95 -12.11
C ALA A 418 -23.99 -0.86 -13.04
N ALA A 419 -24.57 -1.24 -14.20
CA ALA A 419 -25.20 -0.30 -15.11
C ALA A 419 -26.38 0.48 -14.49
N GLU A 420 -27.05 -0.10 -13.48
CA GLU A 420 -28.16 0.56 -12.78
C GLU A 420 -27.68 1.52 -11.67
N ASP A 421 -26.42 1.39 -11.24
CA ASP A 421 -25.84 2.14 -10.11
C ASP A 421 -25.07 3.40 -10.53
N GLY A 422 -25.12 3.80 -11.81
CA GLY A 422 -24.31 4.90 -12.36
C GLY A 422 -24.40 6.21 -11.57
N ALA A 423 -25.58 6.57 -11.05
CA ALA A 423 -25.77 7.75 -10.22
C ALA A 423 -25.07 7.64 -8.84
N LEU A 424 -25.09 6.46 -8.22
CA LEU A 424 -24.43 6.21 -6.94
C LEU A 424 -22.91 6.18 -7.10
N ILE A 425 -22.43 5.58 -8.18
CA ILE A 425 -21.00 5.58 -8.53
C ILE A 425 -20.52 7.01 -8.75
N MET A 426 -21.27 7.81 -9.52
CA MET A 426 -20.94 9.22 -9.75
C MET A 426 -20.90 10.01 -8.44
N ALA A 427 -21.91 9.86 -7.58
CA ALA A 427 -21.95 10.55 -6.28
C ALA A 427 -20.72 10.20 -5.39
N ALA A 428 -20.29 8.94 -5.39
CA ALA A 428 -19.08 8.53 -4.68
C ALA A 428 -17.80 9.16 -5.29
N LEU A 429 -17.69 9.25 -6.62
CA LEU A 429 -16.56 9.90 -7.28
C LEU A 429 -16.54 11.42 -7.07
N GLU A 430 -17.71 12.07 -7.00
CA GLU A 430 -17.82 13.48 -6.62
C GLU A 430 -17.36 13.71 -5.19
N GLN A 431 -17.81 12.87 -4.24
CA GLN A 431 -17.36 12.92 -2.86
C GLN A 431 -15.84 12.74 -2.76
N ALA A 432 -15.26 11.80 -3.52
CA ALA A 432 -13.82 11.63 -3.58
C ALA A 432 -13.12 12.88 -4.12
N TYR A 433 -13.63 13.46 -5.20
CA TYR A 433 -13.08 14.68 -5.80
C TYR A 433 -13.10 15.86 -4.80
N GLU A 434 -14.21 16.04 -4.09
CA GLU A 434 -14.36 17.08 -3.07
C GLU A 434 -13.41 16.91 -1.89
N ALA A 435 -13.15 15.66 -1.49
CA ALA A 435 -12.19 15.32 -0.44
C ALA A 435 -10.71 15.57 -0.86
N GLY A 436 -10.44 15.60 -2.16
CA GLY A 436 -9.15 16.00 -2.75
C GLY A 436 -8.39 14.86 -3.43
N VAL A 437 -7.11 15.10 -3.75
CA VAL A 437 -6.25 14.07 -4.36
C VAL A 437 -6.20 12.83 -3.45
N PRO A 438 -6.16 11.58 -3.94
CA PRO A 438 -6.02 10.37 -3.10
C PRO A 438 -4.70 10.26 -2.33
N TYR A 439 -4.66 9.48 -1.25
CA TYR A 439 -3.41 9.21 -0.50
C TYR A 439 -2.59 8.14 -1.21
N TYR A 440 -3.27 7.18 -1.84
CA TYR A 440 -2.65 6.07 -2.56
C TYR A 440 -2.61 6.35 -4.06
N SER A 441 -1.48 6.04 -4.71
CA SER A 441 -1.35 6.20 -6.17
C SER A 441 -2.40 5.38 -6.92
N ALA A 442 -2.69 4.16 -6.42
CA ALA A 442 -3.75 3.31 -6.97
C ALA A 442 -5.11 4.02 -6.96
N GLY A 443 -5.44 4.77 -5.91
CA GLY A 443 -6.68 5.51 -5.81
C GLY A 443 -6.82 6.57 -6.89
N LEU A 444 -5.77 7.35 -7.13
CA LEU A 444 -5.76 8.38 -8.17
C LEU A 444 -5.92 7.79 -9.58
N LEU A 445 -5.26 6.66 -9.86
CA LEU A 445 -5.36 5.99 -11.16
C LEU A 445 -6.74 5.37 -11.37
N LEU A 446 -7.28 4.70 -10.35
CA LEU A 446 -8.62 4.12 -10.39
C LEU A 446 -9.69 5.19 -10.55
N MET A 447 -9.56 6.33 -9.86
CA MET A 447 -10.48 7.45 -10.01
C MET A 447 -10.49 7.96 -11.45
N ARG A 448 -9.32 8.14 -12.07
CA ARG A 448 -9.23 8.52 -13.49
C ARG A 448 -9.91 7.49 -14.39
N GLU A 449 -9.61 6.19 -14.22
CA GLU A 449 -10.18 5.11 -15.02
C GLU A 449 -11.72 5.09 -14.92
N MET A 450 -12.27 5.19 -13.71
CA MET A 450 -13.72 5.17 -13.49
C MET A 450 -14.39 6.42 -14.08
N LEU A 451 -13.77 7.60 -13.97
CA LEU A 451 -14.27 8.81 -14.61
C LEU A 451 -14.25 8.70 -16.14
N GLU A 452 -13.23 8.06 -16.71
CA GLU A 452 -13.12 7.80 -18.15
C GLU A 452 -14.22 6.86 -18.64
N ILE A 453 -14.51 5.78 -17.90
CA ILE A 453 -15.63 4.87 -18.18
C ILE A 453 -16.97 5.62 -18.20
N LEU A 454 -17.20 6.51 -17.21
CA LEU A 454 -18.48 7.21 -17.04
C LEU A 454 -18.63 8.48 -17.90
N ALA A 455 -17.53 9.01 -18.47
CA ALA A 455 -17.52 10.29 -19.17
C ALA A 455 -18.48 10.35 -20.38
N THR A 456 -18.77 9.21 -21.00
CA THR A 456 -19.68 9.12 -22.15
C THR A 456 -21.13 9.41 -21.75
N ASP A 457 -21.57 8.88 -20.60
CA ASP A 457 -22.97 8.94 -20.16
C ASP A 457 -23.23 10.03 -19.12
N HIS A 458 -22.18 10.50 -18.44
CA HIS A 458 -22.24 11.49 -17.38
C HIS A 458 -21.37 12.71 -17.71
N PRO A 459 -21.94 13.83 -18.19
CA PRO A 459 -21.18 15.06 -18.51
C PRO A 459 -20.36 15.60 -17.33
N ARG A 460 -20.84 15.34 -16.11
CA ARG A 460 -20.14 15.68 -14.88
C ARG A 460 -18.84 14.87 -14.71
N ALA A 461 -18.84 13.58 -15.03
CA ALA A 461 -17.63 12.76 -15.02
C ALA A 461 -16.57 13.29 -16.00
N ALA A 462 -16.99 13.70 -17.21
CA ALA A 462 -16.08 14.32 -18.19
C ALA A 462 -15.45 15.62 -17.65
N THR A 463 -16.20 16.41 -16.88
CA THR A 463 -15.68 17.63 -16.23
C THR A 463 -14.61 17.27 -15.19
N LEU A 464 -14.90 16.33 -14.29
CA LEU A 464 -13.93 15.92 -13.27
C LEU A 464 -12.70 15.25 -13.90
N LEU A 465 -12.87 14.49 -14.98
CA LEU A 465 -11.77 13.85 -15.70
C LEU A 465 -10.76 14.87 -16.25
N ASN A 466 -11.22 16.03 -16.72
CA ASN A 466 -10.34 17.10 -17.19
C ASN A 466 -9.45 17.67 -16.08
N ASP A 467 -9.92 17.66 -14.84
CA ASP A 467 -9.14 18.11 -13.67
C ASP A 467 -8.22 17.01 -13.13
N VAL A 468 -8.73 15.77 -13.04
CA VAL A 468 -8.01 14.62 -12.49
C VAL A 468 -6.93 14.12 -13.44
N GLY A 469 -7.18 14.14 -14.75
CA GLY A 469 -6.29 13.60 -15.79
C GLY A 469 -4.86 14.15 -15.72
N PRO A 470 -4.66 15.49 -15.73
CA PRO A 470 -3.34 16.10 -15.61
C PRO A 470 -2.59 15.75 -14.32
N ILE A 471 -3.29 15.53 -13.20
CA ILE A 471 -2.68 15.10 -11.94
C ILE A 471 -2.28 13.63 -12.00
N ALA A 472 -3.19 12.77 -12.44
CA ALA A 472 -2.94 11.34 -12.62
C ALA A 472 -1.77 11.08 -13.60
N ALA A 473 -1.61 11.89 -14.65
CA ALA A 473 -0.50 11.80 -15.59
C ALA A 473 0.88 12.11 -14.96
N ARG A 474 0.92 12.81 -13.82
CA ARG A 474 2.15 13.12 -13.07
C ARG A 474 2.42 12.12 -11.96
N CYS A 475 1.47 11.25 -11.64
CA CYS A 475 1.59 10.26 -10.58
C CYS A 475 2.58 9.16 -10.98
N ASP A 476 3.46 8.75 -10.07
CA ASP A 476 4.24 7.54 -10.23
C ASP A 476 3.37 6.32 -9.84
N PRO A 477 2.96 5.46 -10.80
CA PRO A 477 2.08 4.33 -10.51
C PRO A 477 2.78 3.22 -9.71
N LYS A 478 4.10 3.28 -9.54
CA LYS A 478 4.90 2.27 -8.83
C LYS A 478 5.09 2.57 -7.36
N GLN A 479 4.55 3.69 -6.86
CA GLN A 479 4.62 4.06 -5.47
C GLN A 479 3.32 3.69 -4.77
N MET A 480 3.40 3.14 -3.57
CA MET A 480 2.21 2.92 -2.74
C MET A 480 1.42 4.23 -2.51
N PHE A 481 2.10 5.27 -2.00
CA PHE A 481 1.49 6.57 -1.75
C PHE A 481 1.64 7.48 -2.97
N THR A 482 0.71 8.42 -3.12
CA THR A 482 0.69 9.35 -4.25
C THR A 482 1.95 10.19 -4.30
N VAL A 483 2.76 9.96 -5.34
CA VAL A 483 3.95 10.77 -5.65
C VAL A 483 3.73 11.44 -7.01
N LEU A 484 3.65 12.77 -7.01
CA LEU A 484 3.46 13.59 -8.20
C LEU A 484 4.78 14.22 -8.62
N ARG A 485 5.13 14.08 -9.91
CA ARG A 485 6.41 14.53 -10.45
C ARG A 485 6.23 15.78 -11.32
N TYR A 486 7.03 16.80 -11.02
CA TYR A 486 7.06 18.07 -11.74
C TYR A 486 8.46 18.26 -12.34
N PRO A 487 8.65 17.97 -13.64
CA PRO A 487 9.95 18.17 -14.26
C PRO A 487 10.34 19.64 -14.19
N GLU A 488 11.64 19.91 -14.04
CA GLU A 488 12.14 21.28 -14.10
C GLU A 488 11.82 21.88 -15.47
N ALA A 489 11.26 23.10 -15.48
CA ALA A 489 10.99 23.79 -16.73
C ALA A 489 12.34 23.96 -17.46
N LYS A 490 12.40 23.53 -18.73
CA LYS A 490 13.54 23.84 -19.59
C LYS A 490 13.65 25.36 -19.67
N GLN A 491 14.67 25.93 -19.04
CA GLN A 491 14.98 27.35 -19.10
C GLN A 491 15.39 27.77 -20.51
#